data_AF-A0AAQ4F7R4-F1
#
_entry.id   AF-A0AAQ4F7R4-F1
#
_cell.length_a   1.000
_cell.length_b   1.000
_cell.length_c   1.000
_cell.angle_alpha   90.00
_cell.angle_beta   90.00
_cell.angle_gamma   90.00
#
_symmetry.space_group_name_H-M   'P 1'
#
loop_
_entity.id
_entity.type
_entity.pdbx_description
1 polymer ?
#
loop_
_entity_poly.entity_id
_entity_poly.type
_entity_poly.pdbx_seq_one_letter_code
_entity_poly.pdbx_strand_id
1 'polypeptide(L)'
;MEDHEMALPDLSWLSGTLAVSWKSEEVDLGSDHSVIGIKIRGSRYRAVLGTAWITDWNKMRKLAQEQEEASKEESEQAEIQKTYAEWARDQKKALEKFTQEIAMTSQTPYVDARVTHMWAARHSLTRRWKRQRHSIKLAKRRVFNEEIAEYTAKLCGEHWLKACDGLQGKLSTGKTWCLLRHLIDPLSSKTATNRNLTKVLNTYKGDGRKLLADLKANYVKTEKGQYPVPE
;
A
#
# COMPACT_ATOMS: atom_id res chain seq x y z
N MET A 1 32.34 -41.76 8.68
CA MET A 1 31.74 -40.56 9.29
C MET A 1 31.38 -39.71 8.09
N GLU A 2 30.22 -39.99 7.50
CA GLU A 2 29.79 -39.37 6.25
C GLU A 2 28.73 -38.33 6.60
N ASP A 3 29.05 -37.09 6.25
CA ASP A 3 28.25 -35.91 6.48
C ASP A 3 26.94 -36.00 5.69
N HIS A 4 25.85 -36.29 6.39
CA HIS A 4 24.50 -36.08 5.86
C HIS A 4 24.00 -34.69 6.25
N GLU A 5 24.55 -33.65 5.62
CA GLU A 5 23.84 -32.36 5.52
C GLU A 5 22.84 -32.44 4.36
N MET A 6 21.69 -33.07 4.63
CA MET A 6 20.50 -32.95 3.80
C MET A 6 19.79 -31.62 4.14
N ALA A 7 20.37 -30.49 3.72
CA ALA A 7 19.66 -29.20 3.72
C ALA A 7 18.72 -29.16 2.51
N LEU A 8 17.43 -29.36 2.76
CA LEU A 8 16.40 -29.37 1.72
C LEU A 8 16.22 -27.96 1.10
N PRO A 9 16.09 -27.88 -0.23
CA PRO A 9 16.34 -26.66 -1.00
C PRO A 9 15.13 -25.71 -1.00
N ASP A 10 15.40 -24.40 -1.12
CA ASP A 10 14.36 -23.45 -1.49
C ASP A 10 13.87 -23.77 -2.92
N LEU A 11 12.63 -24.23 -3.01
CA LEU A 11 12.01 -24.60 -4.28
C LEU A 11 11.19 -23.45 -4.85
N SER A 12 11.43 -23.14 -6.12
CA SER A 12 10.64 -22.16 -6.86
C SER A 12 10.01 -22.81 -8.08
N TRP A 13 8.68 -22.72 -8.16
CA TRP A 13 7.90 -23.29 -9.26
C TRP A 13 7.55 -22.22 -10.28
N LEU A 14 7.79 -22.52 -11.56
CA LEU A 14 7.37 -21.68 -12.68
C LEU A 14 6.40 -22.49 -13.56
N SER A 15 5.31 -21.85 -13.97
CA SER A 15 4.42 -22.40 -14.99
C SER A 15 4.64 -21.69 -16.33
N GLY A 16 4.87 -22.45 -17.40
CA GLY A 16 5.03 -21.95 -18.77
C GLY A 16 6.46 -22.01 -19.33
N THR A 17 6.61 -21.69 -20.62
CA THR A 17 7.88 -21.75 -21.38
C THR A 17 8.62 -20.41 -21.38
N LEU A 18 9.02 -19.93 -20.21
CA LEU A 18 9.85 -18.71 -20.09
C LEU A 18 11.31 -19.10 -19.91
N ALA A 19 12.23 -18.35 -20.52
CA ALA A 19 13.66 -18.56 -20.29
C ALA A 19 14.03 -18.05 -18.89
N VAL A 20 14.42 -18.97 -18.01
CA VAL A 20 14.74 -18.68 -16.60
C VAL A 20 16.21 -18.95 -16.33
N SER A 21 16.83 -18.06 -15.56
CA SER A 21 18.13 -18.28 -14.94
C SER A 21 18.01 -17.99 -13.45
N TRP A 22 18.52 -18.86 -12.59
CA TRP A 22 18.56 -18.66 -11.15
C TRP A 22 20.01 -18.58 -10.67
N LYS A 23 20.23 -17.91 -9.53
CA LYS A 23 21.52 -17.90 -8.81
C LYS A 23 21.27 -17.82 -7.30
N SER A 24 22.10 -18.47 -6.48
CA SER A 24 22.18 -18.10 -5.06
C SER A 24 22.92 -16.76 -4.97
N GLU A 25 22.40 -15.85 -4.16
CA GLU A 25 23.04 -14.57 -3.86
C GLU A 25 24.07 -14.72 -2.73
N GLU A 26 24.20 -15.91 -2.12
CA GLU A 26 25.16 -16.21 -1.03
C GLU A 26 25.07 -15.23 0.17
N VAL A 27 23.96 -14.50 0.28
CA VAL A 27 23.63 -13.64 1.41
C VAL A 27 22.56 -14.34 2.23
N ASP A 28 22.83 -14.52 3.52
CA ASP A 28 22.01 -15.26 4.47
C ASP A 28 21.10 -14.36 5.33
N LEU A 29 21.43 -13.06 5.44
CA LEU A 29 20.71 -12.06 6.25
C LEU A 29 20.46 -12.51 7.70
N GLY A 30 21.32 -13.40 8.23
CA GLY A 30 21.16 -13.99 9.57
C GLY A 30 20.18 -15.16 9.66
N SER A 31 19.75 -15.73 8.52
CA SER A 31 19.07 -17.03 8.42
C SER A 31 20.08 -18.13 8.13
N ASP A 32 19.73 -19.38 8.39
CA ASP A 32 20.37 -20.60 7.91
C ASP A 32 20.15 -20.87 6.40
N HIS A 33 19.41 -20.00 5.70
CA HIS A 33 19.10 -20.10 4.27
C HIS A 33 19.74 -18.94 3.49
N SER A 34 20.28 -19.25 2.30
CA SER A 34 20.82 -18.24 1.37
C SER A 34 19.73 -17.71 0.43
N VAL A 35 19.68 -16.39 0.21
CA VAL A 35 18.74 -15.78 -0.73
C VAL A 35 18.98 -16.29 -2.15
N ILE A 36 17.93 -16.72 -2.86
CA ILE A 36 17.99 -17.13 -4.27
C ILE A 36 17.37 -16.06 -5.18
N GLY A 37 18.14 -15.61 -6.17
CA GLY A 37 17.72 -14.66 -7.19
C GLY A 37 17.29 -15.37 -8.48
N ILE A 38 16.01 -15.26 -8.86
CA ILE A 38 15.47 -15.84 -10.09
C ILE A 38 15.22 -14.73 -11.11
N LYS A 39 15.86 -14.83 -12.28
CA LYS A 39 15.68 -13.95 -13.43
C LYS A 39 14.87 -14.66 -14.49
N ILE A 40 13.71 -14.09 -14.83
CA ILE A 40 12.81 -14.60 -15.86
C ILE A 40 12.88 -13.65 -17.06
N ARG A 41 13.25 -14.16 -18.24
CA ARG A 41 13.21 -13.41 -19.50
C ARG A 41 11.81 -13.52 -20.10
N GLY A 42 11.08 -12.42 -20.10
CA GLY A 42 9.75 -12.30 -20.70
C GLY A 42 9.58 -11.02 -21.52
N SER A 43 8.51 -10.94 -22.31
CA SER A 43 8.13 -9.70 -23.02
C SER A 43 7.75 -8.60 -22.02
N ARG A 44 7.82 -7.32 -22.46
CA ARG A 44 7.53 -6.09 -21.70
C ARG A 44 6.58 -6.33 -20.51
N TYR A 45 7.13 -6.31 -19.30
CA TYR A 45 6.36 -6.35 -18.06
C TYR A 45 5.50 -5.08 -17.97
N ARG A 46 4.18 -5.25 -18.10
CA ARG A 46 3.22 -4.21 -17.70
C ARG A 46 2.85 -4.49 -16.26
N ALA A 47 3.27 -3.63 -15.34
CA ALA A 47 2.84 -3.70 -13.95
C ALA A 47 1.31 -3.56 -13.92
N VAL A 48 0.62 -4.67 -13.72
CA VAL A 48 -0.81 -4.66 -13.39
C VAL A 48 -0.86 -4.45 -11.89
N LEU A 49 -1.51 -3.36 -11.48
CA LEU A 49 -1.80 -3.14 -10.06
C LEU A 49 -2.80 -4.22 -9.65
N GLY A 50 -2.35 -5.16 -8.84
CA GLY A 50 -3.15 -6.27 -8.37
C GLY A 50 -4.09 -5.90 -7.22
N THR A 51 -4.70 -6.92 -6.65
CA THR A 51 -5.43 -6.84 -5.37
C THR A 51 -4.47 -7.24 -4.25
N ALA A 52 -4.40 -6.43 -3.19
CA ALA A 52 -3.72 -6.81 -1.97
C ALA A 52 -4.70 -7.58 -1.06
N TRP A 53 -4.23 -8.67 -0.46
CA TRP A 53 -4.97 -9.41 0.54
C TRP A 53 -4.46 -9.06 1.92
N ILE A 54 -5.37 -8.65 2.81
CA ILE A 54 -5.03 -8.38 4.21
C ILE A 54 -5.88 -9.28 5.10
N THR A 55 -5.19 -10.18 5.80
CA THR A 55 -5.81 -11.11 6.75
C THR A 55 -5.72 -10.57 8.16
N ASP A 56 -6.85 -10.50 8.86
CA ASP A 56 -6.87 -10.19 10.29
C ASP A 56 -6.54 -11.42 11.14
N TRP A 57 -5.24 -11.68 11.30
CA TRP A 57 -4.71 -12.81 12.07
C TRP A 57 -5.18 -12.83 13.54
N ASN A 58 -5.50 -11.68 14.13
CA ASN A 58 -5.97 -11.64 15.51
C ASN A 58 -7.40 -12.14 15.63
N LYS A 59 -8.27 -11.81 14.67
CA LYS A 59 -9.63 -12.36 14.63
C LYS A 59 -9.63 -13.85 14.30
N MET A 60 -8.79 -14.27 13.37
CA MET A 60 -8.64 -15.68 13.02
C MET A 60 -8.20 -16.52 14.23
N ARG A 61 -7.18 -16.05 14.96
CA ARG A 61 -6.70 -16.73 16.18
C ARG A 61 -7.76 -16.81 17.28
N LYS A 62 -8.55 -15.74 17.48
CA LYS A 62 -9.65 -15.77 18.44
C LYS A 62 -10.73 -16.78 18.06
N LEU A 63 -11.10 -16.84 16.79
CA LEU A 63 -12.07 -17.84 16.31
C LEU A 63 -11.53 -19.27 16.49
N ALA A 64 -10.22 -19.48 16.28
CA ALA A 64 -9.60 -20.77 16.54
C ALA A 64 -9.65 -21.15 18.03
N GLN A 65 -9.38 -20.20 18.94
CA GLN A 65 -9.49 -20.41 20.39
C GLN A 65 -10.92 -20.71 20.82
N GLU A 66 -11.90 -19.93 20.34
CA GLU A 66 -13.32 -20.15 20.61
C GLU A 66 -13.80 -21.53 20.12
N GLN A 67 -13.30 -22.00 18.97
CA GLN A 67 -13.60 -23.35 18.46
C GLN A 67 -12.93 -24.44 19.28
N GLU A 68 -11.71 -24.21 19.78
CA GLU A 68 -11.00 -25.14 20.63
C GLU A 68 -11.69 -25.26 22.01
N GLU A 69 -12.11 -24.14 22.60
CA GLU A 69 -12.88 -24.10 23.85
C GLU A 69 -14.24 -24.80 23.70
N ALA A 70 -14.98 -24.51 22.62
CA ALA A 70 -16.24 -25.20 22.33
C ALA A 70 -16.06 -26.71 22.13
N SER A 71 -14.96 -27.13 21.48
CA SER A 71 -14.64 -28.55 21.31
C SER A 71 -14.22 -29.23 22.63
N LYS A 72 -13.65 -28.48 23.59
CA LYS A 72 -13.35 -28.99 24.93
C LYS A 72 -14.61 -29.19 25.76
N GLU A 73 -15.60 -28.30 25.63
CA GLU A 73 -16.90 -28.46 26.29
C GLU A 73 -17.73 -29.61 25.68
N GLU A 74 -17.64 -29.83 24.36
CA GLU A 74 -18.29 -30.97 23.68
C GLU A 74 -17.54 -32.32 23.87
N SER A 75 -16.26 -32.28 24.29
CA SER A 75 -15.43 -33.48 24.48
C SER A 75 -15.77 -34.32 25.72
N GLU A 76 -16.69 -33.88 26.60
CA GLU A 76 -17.32 -34.78 27.56
C GLU A 76 -18.32 -35.75 26.90
N GLN A 77 -18.71 -35.53 25.62
CA GLN A 77 -19.76 -36.32 24.96
C GLN A 77 -19.46 -36.85 23.54
N ALA A 78 -18.43 -36.40 22.82
CA ALA A 78 -17.99 -37.12 21.61
C ALA A 78 -16.57 -36.75 21.14
N GLU A 79 -15.67 -37.72 21.15
CA GLU A 79 -14.33 -37.64 20.56
C GLU A 79 -14.42 -37.74 19.03
N ILE A 80 -14.88 -36.65 18.37
CA ILE A 80 -14.91 -36.58 16.90
C ILE A 80 -13.49 -36.22 16.43
N GLN A 81 -12.70 -37.23 16.09
CA GLN A 81 -11.47 -37.04 15.34
C GLN A 81 -11.79 -36.47 13.95
N LYS A 82 -11.75 -35.14 13.81
CA LYS A 82 -11.84 -34.49 12.49
C LYS A 82 -10.69 -34.96 11.61
N THR A 83 -11.00 -35.33 10.38
CA THR A 83 -9.98 -35.70 9.39
C THR A 83 -9.15 -34.45 9.04
N TYR A 84 -7.85 -34.61 8.79
CA TYR A 84 -6.96 -33.50 8.41
C TYR A 84 -7.50 -32.64 7.26
N ALA A 85 -8.14 -33.27 6.27
CA ALA A 85 -8.76 -32.57 5.14
C ALA A 85 -9.94 -31.66 5.53
N GLU A 86 -10.67 -32.00 6.60
CA GLU A 86 -11.78 -31.20 7.12
C GLU A 86 -11.26 -30.02 7.92
N TRP A 87 -10.24 -30.27 8.75
CA TRP A 87 -9.52 -29.20 9.44
C TRP A 87 -8.94 -28.19 8.45
N ALA A 88 -8.27 -28.64 7.39
CA ALA A 88 -7.70 -27.77 6.36
C ALA A 88 -8.80 -26.94 5.64
N ARG A 89 -9.97 -27.53 5.39
CA ARG A 89 -11.12 -26.81 4.83
C ARG A 89 -11.67 -25.76 5.79
N ASP A 90 -11.78 -26.08 7.08
CA ASP A 90 -12.25 -25.15 8.10
C ASP A 90 -11.28 -23.97 8.25
N GLN A 91 -9.97 -24.23 8.25
CA GLN A 91 -8.94 -23.19 8.27
C GLN A 91 -9.00 -22.30 7.02
N LYS A 92 -9.20 -22.89 5.83
CA LYS A 92 -9.35 -22.12 4.59
C LYS A 92 -10.57 -21.20 4.62
N LYS A 93 -11.72 -21.70 5.10
CA LYS A 93 -12.93 -20.89 5.26
C LYS A 93 -12.75 -19.76 6.28
N ALA A 94 -12.07 -20.05 7.39
CA ALA A 94 -11.75 -19.04 8.40
C ALA A 94 -10.84 -17.95 7.81
N LEU A 95 -9.84 -18.35 7.01
CA LEU A 95 -8.96 -17.42 6.31
C LEU A 95 -9.77 -16.51 5.38
N GLU A 96 -10.55 -17.08 4.46
CA GLU A 96 -11.40 -16.32 3.52
C GLU A 96 -12.34 -15.34 4.24
N LYS A 97 -12.89 -15.72 5.40
CA LYS A 97 -13.77 -14.87 6.20
C LYS A 97 -13.08 -13.62 6.78
N PHE A 98 -11.80 -13.74 7.13
CA PHE A 98 -11.03 -12.66 7.77
C PHE A 98 -10.03 -11.96 6.85
N THR A 99 -9.92 -12.42 5.60
CA THR A 99 -9.17 -11.75 4.55
C THR A 99 -10.04 -10.73 3.85
N GLN A 100 -9.53 -9.51 3.71
CA GLN A 100 -10.14 -8.44 2.92
C GLN A 100 -9.32 -8.19 1.67
N GLU A 101 -10.01 -8.05 0.54
CA GLU A 101 -9.39 -7.64 -0.72
C GLU A 101 -9.40 -6.12 -0.83
N ILE A 102 -8.22 -5.55 -1.11
CA ILE A 102 -8.05 -4.11 -1.29
C ILE A 102 -7.48 -3.89 -2.69
N ALA A 103 -8.25 -3.19 -3.53
CA ALA A 103 -7.79 -2.80 -4.86
C ALA A 103 -6.62 -1.81 -4.75
N MET A 104 -5.48 -2.14 -5.34
CA MET A 104 -4.34 -1.23 -5.38
C MET A 104 -4.53 -0.27 -6.55
N THR A 105 -4.42 1.04 -6.30
CA THR A 105 -4.52 2.08 -7.33
C THR A 105 -3.14 2.64 -7.64
N SER A 106 -2.98 3.35 -8.75
CA SER A 106 -1.67 3.96 -9.09
C SER A 106 -1.24 5.02 -8.07
N GLN A 107 -2.17 5.50 -7.23
CA GLN A 107 -1.93 6.45 -6.16
C GLN A 107 -1.62 5.75 -4.82
N THR A 108 -2.01 4.48 -4.66
CA THR A 108 -1.79 3.66 -3.46
C THR A 108 -1.22 2.29 -3.84
N PRO A 109 0.05 2.24 -4.30
CA PRO A 109 0.67 1.00 -4.78
C PRO A 109 1.16 0.09 -3.65
N TYR A 110 1.03 0.51 -2.39
CA TYR A 110 1.44 -0.27 -1.23
C TYR A 110 0.42 -0.07 -0.11
N VAL A 111 0.00 -1.17 0.51
CA VAL A 111 -0.91 -1.15 1.66
C VAL A 111 -0.19 -1.77 2.84
N ASP A 112 0.16 -0.95 3.83
CA ASP A 112 0.78 -1.44 5.05
C ASP A 112 -0.27 -2.11 5.95
N ALA A 113 -0.10 -3.40 6.23
CA ALA A 113 -1.06 -4.17 7.03
C ALA A 113 -1.25 -3.55 8.43
N ARG A 114 -0.17 -3.09 9.06
CA ARG A 114 -0.21 -2.52 10.41
C ARG A 114 -0.97 -1.19 10.41
N VAL A 115 -0.70 -0.27 9.48
CA VAL A 115 -1.47 0.98 9.31
C VAL A 115 -2.94 0.68 9.08
N THR A 116 -3.25 -0.33 8.25
CA THR A 116 -4.63 -0.72 7.95
C THR A 116 -5.36 -1.19 9.20
N HIS A 117 -4.72 -2.03 10.02
CA HIS A 117 -5.26 -2.47 11.31
C HIS A 117 -5.47 -1.29 12.27
N MET A 118 -4.49 -0.39 12.39
CA MET A 118 -4.64 0.79 13.24
C MET A 118 -5.79 1.69 12.77
N TRP A 119 -5.97 1.84 11.46
CA TRP A 119 -7.05 2.64 10.90
C TRP A 119 -8.43 2.03 11.19
N ALA A 120 -8.58 0.71 11.03
CA ALA A 120 -9.79 -0.01 11.41
C ALA A 120 -10.11 0.14 12.91
N ALA A 121 -9.09 0.01 13.76
CA ALA A 121 -9.20 0.21 15.20
C ALA A 121 -9.63 1.65 15.54
N ARG A 122 -9.01 2.67 14.94
CA ARG A 122 -9.38 4.10 15.10
C ARG A 122 -10.82 4.34 14.70
N HIS A 123 -11.26 3.76 13.60
CA HIS A 123 -12.62 3.92 13.11
C HIS A 123 -13.64 3.31 14.09
N SER A 124 -13.35 2.12 14.63
CA SER A 124 -14.19 1.47 15.64
C SER A 124 -14.26 2.27 16.96
N LEU A 125 -13.12 2.80 17.43
CA LEU A 125 -13.03 3.66 18.61
C LEU A 125 -13.84 4.95 18.42
N THR A 126 -13.71 5.57 17.26
CA THR A 126 -14.43 6.80 16.93
C THR A 126 -15.94 6.57 16.88
N ARG A 127 -16.40 5.46 16.26
CA ARG A 127 -17.82 5.08 16.25
C ARG A 127 -18.36 4.88 17.67
N ARG A 128 -17.64 4.15 18.53
CA ARG A 128 -18.04 3.94 19.93
C ARG A 128 -18.08 5.24 20.72
N TRP A 129 -17.06 6.09 20.59
CA TRP A 129 -17.03 7.38 21.28
C TRP A 129 -18.16 8.31 20.84
N LYS A 130 -18.52 8.34 19.54
CA LYS A 130 -19.66 9.14 19.06
C LYS A 130 -20.97 8.74 19.75
N ARG A 131 -21.15 7.46 20.09
CA ARG A 131 -22.31 6.96 20.84
C ARG A 131 -22.20 7.21 22.35
N GLN A 132 -20.99 7.22 22.89
CA GLN A 132 -20.71 7.35 24.33
C GLN A 132 -19.74 8.51 24.59
N ARG A 133 -20.15 9.74 24.27
CA ARG A 133 -19.27 10.92 24.31
C ARG A 133 -18.69 11.22 25.69
N HIS A 134 -19.42 10.86 26.75
CA HIS A 134 -19.05 11.09 28.15
C HIS A 134 -18.10 10.03 28.71
N SER A 135 -17.77 8.97 27.97
CA SER A 135 -16.86 7.92 28.45
C SER A 135 -15.40 8.40 28.42
N ILE A 136 -14.82 8.58 29.60
CA ILE A 136 -13.41 8.95 29.80
C ILE A 136 -12.46 7.92 29.19
N LYS A 137 -12.80 6.62 29.26
CA LYS A 137 -12.02 5.53 28.65
C LYS A 137 -11.91 5.70 27.13
N LEU A 138 -12.99 6.11 26.47
CA LEU A 138 -13.02 6.34 25.02
C LEU A 138 -12.44 7.70 24.61
N ALA A 139 -12.28 8.64 25.54
CA ALA A 139 -11.55 9.88 25.32
C ALA A 139 -10.04 9.62 25.10
N LYS A 140 -9.48 8.54 25.68
CA LYS A 140 -8.10 8.08 25.44
C LYS A 140 -7.80 7.66 24.00
N ARG A 141 -8.79 7.66 23.09
CA ARG A 141 -8.56 7.52 21.63
C ARG A 141 -7.54 8.52 21.07
N ARG A 142 -7.32 9.66 21.75
CA ARG A 142 -6.33 10.65 21.34
C ARG A 142 -4.92 10.09 21.35
N VAL A 143 -4.55 9.33 22.39
CA VAL A 143 -3.26 8.64 22.50
C VAL A 143 -3.08 7.66 21.33
N PHE A 144 -4.12 6.90 21.01
CA PHE A 144 -4.09 6.00 19.86
C PHE A 144 -3.93 6.73 18.51
N ASN A 145 -4.47 7.95 18.39
CA ASN A 145 -4.24 8.78 17.20
C ASN A 145 -2.80 9.30 17.12
N GLU A 146 -2.20 9.61 18.27
CA GLU A 146 -0.79 10.01 18.37
C GLU A 146 0.12 8.85 17.95
N GLU A 147 -0.16 7.62 18.40
CA GLU A 147 0.55 6.40 17.97
C GLU A 147 0.47 6.16 16.45
N ILE A 148 -0.72 6.34 15.86
CA ILE A 148 -0.90 6.24 14.40
C ILE A 148 -0.05 7.29 13.69
N ALA A 149 -0.06 8.53 14.18
CA ALA A 149 0.70 9.62 13.58
C ALA A 149 2.21 9.35 13.65
N GLU A 150 2.70 8.85 14.78
CA GLU A 150 4.11 8.50 14.95
C GLU A 150 4.52 7.37 14.01
N TYR A 151 3.74 6.29 13.94
CA TYR A 151 4.06 5.16 13.07
C TYR A 151 4.00 5.54 11.59
N THR A 152 2.99 6.29 11.17
CA THR A 152 2.88 6.75 9.77
C THR A 152 3.99 7.73 9.40
N ALA A 153 4.45 8.58 10.33
CA ALA A 153 5.60 9.45 10.10
C ALA A 153 6.89 8.65 9.87
N LYS A 154 7.14 7.62 10.71
CA LYS A 154 8.29 6.71 10.54
C LYS A 154 8.24 6.00 9.18
N LEU A 155 7.08 5.42 8.85
CA LEU A 155 6.87 4.71 7.57
C LEU A 155 7.06 5.64 6.37
N CYS A 156 6.58 6.88 6.43
CA CYS A 156 6.82 7.88 5.39
C CYS A 156 8.32 8.18 5.22
N GLY A 157 9.07 8.27 6.31
CA GLY A 157 10.53 8.44 6.27
C GLY A 157 11.23 7.25 5.59
N GLU A 158 10.88 6.02 5.97
CA GLU A 158 11.42 4.81 5.35
C GLU A 158 11.08 4.70 3.86
N HIS A 159 9.84 5.01 3.49
CA HIS A 159 9.42 5.03 2.09
C HIS A 159 10.15 6.10 1.29
N TRP A 160 10.42 7.25 1.89
CA TRP A 160 11.19 8.32 1.27
C TRP A 160 12.65 7.89 1.03
N LEU A 161 13.30 7.28 2.02
CA LEU A 161 14.66 6.76 1.87
C LEU A 161 14.72 5.71 0.76
N LYS A 162 13.80 4.74 0.74
CA LYS A 162 13.68 3.75 -0.34
C LYS A 162 13.46 4.41 -1.71
N ALA A 163 12.67 5.47 -1.76
CA ALA A 163 12.49 6.22 -2.99
C ALA A 163 13.81 6.86 -3.45
N CYS A 164 14.56 7.49 -2.54
CA CYS A 164 15.88 8.06 -2.82
C CYS A 164 16.91 7.01 -3.27
N ASP A 165 16.99 5.86 -2.59
CA ASP A 165 17.85 4.74 -2.99
C ASP A 165 17.51 4.26 -4.40
N GLY A 166 16.21 4.21 -4.73
CA GLY A 166 15.73 3.87 -6.07
C GLY A 166 16.15 4.85 -7.18
N LEU A 167 16.51 6.08 -6.82
CA LEU A 167 16.97 7.13 -7.76
C LEU A 167 18.50 7.13 -7.91
N GLN A 168 19.23 6.51 -6.99
CA GLN A 168 20.69 6.41 -7.05
C GLN A 168 21.11 5.68 -8.34
N GLY A 169 21.99 6.31 -9.13
CA GLY A 169 22.41 5.80 -10.44
C GLY A 169 21.36 5.91 -11.57
N LYS A 170 20.19 6.50 -11.32
CA LYS A 170 19.07 6.65 -12.29
C LYS A 170 18.65 8.11 -12.52
N LEU A 171 19.57 9.05 -12.30
CA LEU A 171 19.32 10.50 -12.46
C LEU A 171 18.97 10.91 -13.90
N SER A 172 19.31 10.11 -14.91
CA SER A 172 18.94 10.37 -16.32
C SER A 172 17.47 10.05 -16.65
N THR A 173 16.72 9.42 -15.72
CA THR A 173 15.35 9.00 -16.00
C THR A 173 14.37 10.16 -15.86
N GLY A 174 13.41 10.28 -16.79
CA GLY A 174 12.39 11.33 -16.73
C GLY A 174 11.54 11.33 -15.45
N LYS A 175 11.34 10.17 -14.82
CA LYS A 175 10.66 10.05 -13.52
C LYS A 175 11.43 10.76 -12.39
N THR A 176 12.75 10.60 -12.36
CA THR A 176 13.65 11.23 -11.38
C THR A 176 13.61 12.75 -11.52
N TRP A 177 13.71 13.25 -12.76
CA TRP A 177 13.60 14.69 -13.04
C TRP A 177 12.22 15.27 -12.73
N CYS A 178 11.15 14.50 -12.97
CA CYS A 178 9.81 14.90 -12.58
C CYS A 178 9.69 15.05 -11.06
N LEU A 179 10.25 14.11 -10.29
CA LEU A 179 10.27 14.19 -8.83
C LEU A 179 11.12 15.36 -8.33
N LEU A 180 12.34 15.54 -8.85
CA LEU A 180 13.22 16.67 -8.53
C LEU A 180 12.56 18.02 -8.80
N ARG A 181 11.94 18.18 -9.97
CA ARG A 181 11.20 19.40 -10.32
C ARG A 181 10.04 19.63 -9.35
N HIS A 182 9.39 18.56 -8.88
CA HIS A 182 8.31 18.67 -7.89
C HIS A 182 8.80 19.02 -6.49
N LEU A 183 10.03 18.66 -6.12
CA LEU A 183 10.67 19.06 -4.86
C LEU A 183 11.12 20.53 -4.88
N ILE A 184 11.65 20.99 -6.02
CA ILE A 184 12.11 22.37 -6.21
C ILE A 184 10.92 23.33 -6.29
N ASP A 185 9.90 22.95 -7.05
CA ASP A 185 8.68 23.72 -7.19
C ASP A 185 7.44 22.82 -7.08
N PRO A 186 6.86 22.71 -5.87
CA PRO A 186 5.67 21.89 -5.66
C PRO A 186 4.42 22.47 -6.35
N LEU A 187 4.44 23.73 -6.81
CA LEU A 187 3.30 24.43 -7.39
C LEU A 187 3.22 24.32 -8.92
N SER A 188 4.33 24.07 -9.62
CA SER A 188 4.35 23.89 -11.09
C SER A 188 4.04 22.47 -11.57
N SER A 189 3.75 21.54 -10.66
CA SER A 189 3.36 20.20 -11.04
C SER A 189 2.01 20.18 -11.74
N LYS A 190 1.88 19.35 -12.78
CA LYS A 190 0.62 19.17 -13.53
C LYS A 190 -0.59 18.92 -12.61
N THR A 191 -0.37 18.19 -11.52
CA THR A 191 -1.41 17.90 -10.51
C THR A 191 -1.77 19.14 -9.69
N ALA A 192 -0.78 19.93 -9.26
CA ALA A 192 -1.00 21.18 -8.55
C ALA A 192 -1.71 22.22 -9.44
N THR A 193 -1.29 22.34 -10.71
CA THR A 193 -1.93 23.18 -11.71
C THR A 193 -3.38 22.76 -11.94
N ASN A 194 -3.67 21.47 -12.12
CA ASN A 194 -5.04 20.97 -12.25
C ASN A 194 -5.88 21.26 -11.01
N ARG A 195 -5.33 21.07 -9.80
CA ARG A 195 -6.06 21.37 -8.56
C ARG A 195 -6.37 22.86 -8.43
N ASN A 196 -5.44 23.72 -8.83
CA ASN A 196 -5.66 25.17 -8.86
C ASN A 196 -6.70 25.54 -9.92
N LEU A 197 -6.66 24.93 -11.11
CA LEU A 197 -7.69 25.12 -12.14
C LEU A 197 -9.08 24.70 -11.65
N THR A 198 -9.21 23.54 -11.00
CA THR A 198 -10.48 23.09 -10.41
C THR A 198 -10.97 24.03 -9.32
N LYS A 199 -10.07 24.55 -8.46
CA LYS A 199 -10.43 25.57 -7.47
C LYS A 199 -10.95 26.84 -8.14
N VAL A 200 -10.27 27.33 -9.17
CA VAL A 200 -10.68 28.54 -9.91
C VAL A 200 -12.03 28.32 -10.57
N LEU A 201 -12.23 27.18 -11.23
CA LEU A 201 -13.52 26.79 -11.82
C LEU A 201 -14.66 26.75 -10.79
N ASN A 202 -14.42 26.16 -9.61
CA ASN A 202 -15.44 26.04 -8.58
C ASN A 202 -15.71 27.36 -7.82
N THR A 203 -14.73 28.27 -7.77
CA THR A 203 -14.86 29.57 -7.08
C THR A 203 -15.47 30.63 -8.00
N TYR A 204 -15.34 30.46 -9.32
CA TYR A 204 -15.89 31.38 -10.30
C TYR A 204 -17.41 31.24 -10.39
N LYS A 205 -18.13 32.33 -10.12
CA LYS A 205 -19.59 32.39 -10.20
C LYS A 205 -20.03 32.51 -11.67
N GLY A 206 -19.99 31.42 -12.44
CA GLY A 206 -20.45 31.43 -13.83
C GLY A 206 -20.18 30.14 -14.61
N ASP A 207 -20.56 30.14 -15.88
CA ASP A 207 -20.28 29.05 -16.83
C ASP A 207 -18.81 29.10 -17.30
N GLY A 208 -18.18 27.94 -17.53
CA GLY A 208 -16.77 27.82 -17.85
C GLY A 208 -16.35 28.57 -19.13
N ARG A 209 -17.30 28.82 -20.03
CA ARG A 209 -17.10 29.63 -21.24
C ARG A 209 -16.91 31.12 -20.94
N LYS A 210 -17.56 31.65 -19.90
CA LYS A 210 -17.41 33.05 -19.46
C LYS A 210 -16.06 33.26 -18.76
N LEU A 211 -15.63 32.30 -17.94
CA LEU A 211 -14.30 32.31 -17.32
C LEU A 211 -13.19 32.38 -18.38
N LEU A 212 -13.32 31.60 -19.46
CA LEU A 212 -12.35 31.60 -20.56
C LEU A 212 -12.32 32.93 -21.33
N ALA A 213 -13.49 33.57 -21.52
CA ALA A 213 -13.59 34.89 -22.14
C ALA A 213 -12.95 35.97 -21.26
N ASP A 214 -13.22 35.97 -19.95
CA ASP A 214 -12.65 36.92 -18.99
C ASP A 214 -11.13 36.76 -18.85
N LEU A 215 -10.64 35.52 -18.81
CA LEU A 215 -9.19 35.25 -18.78
C LEU A 215 -8.51 35.70 -20.07
N LYS A 216 -9.14 35.47 -21.23
CA LYS A 216 -8.62 35.93 -22.52
C LYS A 216 -8.55 37.45 -22.58
N ALA A 217 -9.56 38.15 -22.09
CA ALA A 217 -9.58 39.62 -22.04
C ALA A 217 -8.50 40.20 -21.12
N ASN A 218 -8.26 39.57 -19.95
CA ASN A 218 -7.32 40.09 -18.95
C ASN A 218 -5.85 39.75 -19.23
N TYR A 219 -5.56 38.57 -19.80
CA TYR A 219 -4.18 38.06 -19.89
C TYR A 219 -3.66 37.88 -21.32
N VAL A 220 -4.52 37.85 -22.33
CA VAL A 220 -4.09 37.78 -23.73
C VAL A 220 -4.36 39.16 -24.35
N LYS A 221 -3.39 40.07 -24.21
CA LYS A 221 -3.40 41.32 -24.99
C LYS A 221 -3.51 40.96 -26.47
N THR A 222 -4.68 41.17 -27.04
CA THR A 222 -4.92 40.98 -28.48
C THR A 222 -4.58 42.28 -29.21
N GLU A 223 -3.49 42.91 -28.83
CA GLU A 223 -2.94 44.04 -29.56
C GLU A 223 -1.86 43.49 -30.47
N LYS A 224 -2.09 43.58 -31.78
CA LYS A 224 -1.02 43.59 -32.77
C LYS A 224 -0.15 44.82 -32.50
N GLY A 225 0.73 44.71 -31.50
CA GLY A 225 1.64 45.76 -31.06
C GLY A 225 3.01 45.54 -31.67
N GLN A 226 3.36 46.43 -32.59
CA GLN A 226 4.68 46.65 -33.17
C GLN A 226 5.76 46.61 -32.08
N TYR A 227 6.74 45.71 -32.22
CA TYR A 227 7.93 45.76 -31.36
C TYR A 227 8.76 46.99 -31.75
N PRO A 228 9.14 47.87 -30.80
CA PRO A 228 10.15 48.87 -31.09
C PRO A 228 11.50 48.14 -31.24
N VAL A 229 12.15 48.36 -32.37
CA VAL A 229 13.54 47.94 -32.59
C VAL A 229 14.42 48.84 -31.72
N PRO A 230 15.32 48.30 -30.89
CA PRO A 230 16.25 49.12 -30.12
C PRO A 230 17.33 49.69 -31.05
N GLU A 231 17.59 51.00 -30.94
CA GLU A 231 18.85 51.63 -31.37
C GLU A 231 20.00 51.26 -30.42
#